data_AF-A0A930TT11-F1
#
_entry.id   AF-A0A930TT11-F1
#
_cell.length_a   1.000
_cell.length_b   1.000
_cell.length_c   1.000
_cell.angle_alpha   90.00
_cell.angle_beta   90.00
_cell.angle_gamma   90.00
#
_symmetry.space_group_name_H-M   'P 1'
#
loop_
_entity.id
_entity.type
_entity.pdbx_description
1 polymer ?
#
loop_
_entity_poly.entity_id
_entity_poly.type
_entity_poly.pdbx_seq_one_letter_code
_entity_poly.pdbx_strand_id
1 'polypeptide(L)'
;MPRPADSPDAINKRLKGTGIRLKVEARGRKLSLRGTFPLKPGQTKVKQTYLALGIDDTPYELKMAELKAHEVWAQLGQGTFDWQDWIA
;
A
#
# COMPACT_ATOMS: atom_id res chain seq x y z
N MET A 1 6.71 11.10 -22.10
CA MET A 1 5.55 11.68 -21.38
C MET A 1 6.02 12.14 -20.00
N PRO A 2 5.72 13.38 -19.58
CA PRO A 2 5.99 13.79 -18.20
C PRO A 2 5.11 12.96 -17.26
N ARG A 3 5.70 12.35 -16.23
CA ARG A 3 4.91 11.64 -15.22
C ARG A 3 4.01 12.66 -14.51
N PRO A 4 2.73 12.34 -14.25
CA PRO A 4 1.85 13.21 -13.48
C PRO A 4 2.41 13.43 -12.06
N ALA A 5 2.04 14.57 -11.46
CA ALA A 5 2.50 15.01 -10.14
C ALA A 5 2.24 13.99 -9.00
N ASP A 6 1.27 13.10 -9.21
CA ASP A 6 0.92 12.00 -8.30
C ASP A 6 1.74 10.73 -8.57
N SER A 7 3.06 10.83 -8.67
CA SER A 7 3.92 9.63 -8.82
C SER A 7 3.95 8.81 -7.52
N PRO A 8 4.13 7.47 -7.58
CA PRO A 8 4.25 6.62 -6.39
C PRO A 8 5.37 7.08 -5.44
N ASP A 9 6.44 7.68 -5.96
CA ASP A 9 7.51 8.29 -5.14
C ASP A 9 7.01 9.49 -4.29
N ALA A 10 6.15 10.34 -4.86
CA ALA A 10 5.58 11.48 -4.16
C ALA A 10 4.66 11.02 -3.02
N ILE A 11 3.84 9.99 -3.27
CA ILE A 11 3.01 9.34 -2.25
C ILE A 11 3.91 8.72 -1.16
N ASN A 12 4.97 8.01 -1.54
CA ASN A 12 5.92 7.42 -0.59
C ASN A 12 6.57 8.46 0.33
N LYS A 13 6.87 9.66 -0.18
CA LYS A 13 7.36 10.77 0.66
C LYS A 13 6.31 11.24 1.65
N ARG A 14 5.04 11.36 1.24
CA ARG A 14 3.92 11.75 2.12
C ARG A 14 3.70 10.70 3.22
N LEU A 15 3.63 9.43 2.84
CA LEU A 15 3.51 8.29 3.75
C LEU A 15 4.68 8.26 4.75
N LYS A 16 5.91 8.46 4.29
CA LYS A 16 7.07 8.53 5.18
C LYS A 16 6.99 9.73 6.14
N GLY A 17 6.49 10.87 5.67
CA GLY A 17 6.27 12.08 6.49
C GLY A 17 5.23 11.89 7.58
N THR A 18 4.23 11.03 7.37
CA THR A 18 3.21 10.68 8.36
C THR A 18 3.62 9.51 9.27
N GLY A 19 4.82 8.96 9.10
CA GLY A 19 5.33 7.83 9.89
C GLY A 19 4.89 6.46 9.39
N ILE A 20 4.19 6.42 8.24
CA ILE A 20 3.74 5.18 7.61
C ILE A 20 4.94 4.48 6.96
N ARG A 21 5.19 3.22 7.35
CA ARG A 21 6.29 2.41 6.82
C ARG A 21 5.91 1.61 5.56
N LEU A 22 4.79 1.95 4.94
CA LEU A 22 4.30 1.35 3.69
C LEU A 22 4.80 2.16 2.49
N LYS A 23 4.97 1.48 1.36
CA LYS A 23 5.37 2.09 0.08
C LYS A 23 4.40 1.67 -1.02
N VAL A 24 3.93 2.61 -1.81
CA VAL A 24 3.26 2.35 -3.09
C VAL A 24 4.31 2.05 -4.16
N GLU A 25 4.16 0.91 -4.83
CA GLU A 25 4.94 0.51 -6.00
C GLU A 25 3.97 0.21 -7.16
N ALA A 26 4.22 0.85 -8.31
CA ALA A 26 3.53 0.52 -9.56
C ALA A 26 4.20 -0.68 -10.21
N ARG A 27 3.48 -1.81 -10.30
CA ARG A 27 3.94 -3.04 -10.93
C ARG A 27 3.23 -3.22 -12.27
N GLY A 28 3.81 -2.64 -13.31
CA GLY A 28 3.22 -2.62 -14.64
C GLY A 28 2.04 -1.67 -14.70
N ARG A 29 0.83 -2.19 -14.90
CA ARG A 29 -0.41 -1.39 -14.88
C ARG A 29 -1.02 -1.26 -13.49
N LYS A 30 -0.68 -2.13 -12.53
CA LYS A 30 -1.35 -2.19 -11.22
C LYS A 30 -0.49 -1.63 -10.10
N LEU A 31 -1.12 -0.96 -9.14
CA LEU A 31 -0.49 -0.47 -7.92
C LEU A 31 -0.49 -1.54 -6.82
N SER A 32 0.62 -1.62 -6.08
CA SER A 32 0.82 -2.52 -4.95
C SER A 32 1.38 -1.74 -3.75
N LEU A 33 0.97 -2.08 -2.54
CA LEU A 33 1.60 -1.61 -1.31
C LEU A 33 2.64 -2.62 -0.84
N ARG A 34 3.88 -2.17 -0.69
CA ARG A 34 4.94 -2.92 -0.02
C ARG A 34 5.06 -2.46 1.43
N GLY A 35 5.09 -3.41 2.34
CA GLY A 35 5.19 -3.09 3.77
C GLY A 35 5.37 -4.30 4.64
N THR A 36 5.53 -4.06 5.94
CA THR A 36 5.45 -5.12 6.95
C THR A 36 4.01 -5.24 7.41
N PHE A 37 3.36 -6.33 7.00
CA PHE A 37 1.98 -6.65 7.33
C PHE A 37 1.94 -7.73 8.42
N PRO A 38 0.80 -7.95 9.10
CA PRO A 38 0.68 -8.98 10.11
C PRO A 38 0.85 -10.34 9.44
N LEU A 39 1.32 -11.30 10.22
CA LEU A 39 1.48 -12.68 9.79
C LEU A 39 0.18 -13.17 9.15
N LYS A 40 0.26 -13.66 7.90
CA LYS A 40 -0.87 -14.41 7.34
C LYS A 40 -1.19 -15.60 8.27
N PRO A 41 -2.46 -15.97 8.45
CA PRO A 41 -2.81 -17.19 9.15
C PRO A 41 -2.07 -18.38 8.50
N GLY A 42 -1.15 -18.99 9.25
CA GLY A 42 -0.26 -20.06 8.77
C GLY A 42 1.21 -19.67 8.52
N GLN A 43 1.57 -18.38 8.59
CA GLN A 43 2.98 -17.96 8.55
C GLN A 43 3.58 -17.80 9.95
N THR A 44 4.88 -18.09 10.05
CA THR A 44 5.65 -18.07 11.31
C THR A 44 6.55 -16.83 11.46
N LYS A 45 6.76 -16.03 10.40
CA LYS A 45 7.65 -14.85 10.44
C LYS A 45 7.06 -13.64 9.71
N VAL A 46 7.06 -12.49 10.39
CA VAL A 46 6.67 -11.20 9.83
C VAL A 46 7.67 -10.84 8.74
N LYS A 47 7.21 -10.71 7.50
CA LYS A 47 8.05 -10.37 6.35
C LYS A 47 7.48 -9.16 5.64
N GLN A 48 8.36 -8.42 4.97
CA GLN A 48 7.91 -7.44 4.01
C GLN A 48 7.23 -8.16 2.86
N THR A 49 5.98 -7.81 2.59
CA THR A 49 5.18 -8.41 1.54
C THR A 49 4.52 -7.32 0.72
N TYR A 50 4.07 -7.72 -0.47
CA TYR A 50 3.34 -6.88 -1.40
C TYR A 50 1.86 -7.19 -1.25
N LEU A 51 1.06 -6.14 -1.08
CA LEU A 51 -0.38 -6.14 -1.09
C LEU A 51 -0.82 -5.53 -2.41
N ALA A 52 -1.37 -6.34 -3.31
CA ALA A 52 -1.91 -5.79 -4.55
C ALA A 52 -3.17 -5.00 -4.22
N LEU A 53 -3.22 -3.72 -4.60
CA LEU A 53 -4.39 -2.88 -4.32
C LEU A 53 -5.55 -3.11 -5.29
N GLY A 54 -5.28 -3.86 -6.37
CA GLY A 54 -6.22 -4.15 -7.44
C GLY A 54 -6.55 -2.96 -8.35
N ILE A 55 -5.90 -1.81 -8.14
CA ILE A 55 -6.15 -0.56 -8.87
C ILE A 55 -5.01 -0.27 -9.86
N ASP A 56 -5.32 0.42 -10.95
CA ASP A 56 -4.38 0.80 -11.99
C ASP A 56 -3.53 2.04 -11.63
N ASP A 57 -2.49 2.31 -12.42
CA ASP A 57 -1.60 3.47 -12.28
C ASP A 57 -2.20 4.73 -12.93
N THR A 58 -3.48 5.01 -12.67
CA THR A 58 -4.12 6.26 -13.09
C THR A 58 -3.99 7.32 -12.00
N PRO A 59 -4.00 8.63 -12.34
CA PRO A 59 -3.86 9.70 -11.33
C PRO A 59 -4.93 9.68 -10.24
N TYR A 60 -6.13 9.21 -10.57
CA TYR A 60 -7.22 9.04 -9.61
C TYR A 60 -6.95 7.87 -8.66
N GLU A 61 -6.50 6.74 -9.21
CA GLU A 61 -6.20 5.54 -8.44
C GLU A 61 -4.92 5.68 -7.60
N LEU A 62 -3.97 6.51 -8.02
CA LEU A 62 -2.81 6.89 -7.21
C LEU A 62 -3.23 7.58 -5.90
N LYS A 63 -4.21 8.48 -5.95
CA LYS A 63 -4.78 9.08 -4.73
C LYS A 63 -5.53 8.06 -3.90
N MET A 64 -6.28 7.15 -4.53
CA MET A 64 -6.91 6.03 -3.83
C MET A 64 -5.87 5.11 -3.17
N ALA A 65 -4.72 4.89 -3.80
CA ALA A 65 -3.63 4.09 -3.26
C ALA A 65 -3.06 4.71 -1.99
N GLU A 66 -2.90 6.04 -1.97
CA GLU A 66 -2.48 6.78 -0.77
C GLU A 66 -3.50 6.63 0.36
N LEU A 67 -4.80 6.83 0.08
CA LEU A 67 -5.86 6.66 1.08
C LEU A 67 -5.92 5.23 1.63
N LYS A 68 -5.82 4.22 0.75
CA LYS A 68 -5.75 2.81 1.14
C LYS A 68 -4.51 2.53 1.97
N ALA A 69 -3.35 3.11 1.66
CA ALA A 69 -2.15 2.97 2.49
C ALA A 69 -2.35 3.50 3.91
N HIS A 70 -3.02 4.65 4.03
CA HIS A 70 -3.39 5.22 5.33
C HIS A 70 -4.35 4.32 6.11
N GLU A 71 -5.39 3.79 5.45
CA GLU A 71 -6.36 2.90 6.06
C GLU A 71 -5.71 1.59 6.54
N VAL A 72 -4.92 0.95 5.68
CA VAL A 72 -4.10 -0.22 6.02
C VAL A 72 -3.23 0.09 7.22
N TRP A 73 -2.50 1.21 7.22
CA TRP A 73 -1.63 1.56 8.35
C TRP A 73 -2.40 1.76 9.65
N ALA A 74 -3.58 2.38 9.60
CA ALA A 74 -4.46 2.51 10.75
C ALA A 74 -4.94 1.14 11.25
N GLN A 75 -5.35 0.24 10.35
CA GLN A 75 -5.74 -1.13 10.69
C GLN A 75 -4.58 -1.93 11.30
N LEU A 76 -3.35 -1.76 10.79
CA LEU A 76 -2.14 -2.36 11.36
C LEU A 76 -1.90 -1.87 12.79
N GLY A 77 -2.06 -0.57 13.03
CA GLY A 77 -1.93 0.02 14.36
C GLY A 77 -3.03 -0.41 15.34
N GLN A 78 -4.25 -0.64 14.84
CA GLN A 78 -5.38 -1.13 15.63
C GLN A 78 -5.41 -2.66 15.79
N GLY A 79 -4.60 -3.39 15.03
CA GLY A 79 -4.63 -4.86 15.00
C GLY A 79 -5.87 -5.44 14.31
N THR A 80 -6.60 -4.63 13.54
CA THR A 80 -7.83 -5.02 12.81
C THR A 80 -7.58 -5.33 11.34
N PHE A 81 -6.32 -5.32 10.91
CA PHE A 81 -5.96 -5.65 9.54
C PHE A 81 -6.30 -7.10 9.22
N ASP A 82 -7.24 -7.30 8.30
CA ASP A 82 -7.57 -8.61 7.76
C ASP A 82 -7.02 -8.74 6.33
N TRP A 83 -6.44 -9.90 6.02
CA TRP A 83 -5.90 -10.18 4.71
C TRP A 83 -6.99 -10.44 3.66
N GLN A 84 -8.17 -10.93 4.06
CA GLN A 84 -9.27 -11.27 3.15
C GLN A 84 -9.81 -10.05 2.39
N ASP A 85 -9.79 -8.87 3.00
CA ASP A 85 -10.14 -7.59 2.35
C ASP A 85 -9.26 -7.26 1.13
N TRP A 86 -8.10 -7.91 1.01
CA TRP A 86 -7.08 -7.55 0.02
C TRP A 86 -6.62 -8.70 -0.89
N ILE A 87 -7.09 -9.94 -0.67
CA ILE A 87 -6.76 -11.11 -1.52
C ILE A 87 -7.89 -11.39 -2.53
N ALA A 88 -8.49 -10.34 -3.11
CA ALA A 88 -9.46 -10.49 -4.19
C ALA A 88 -8.81 -10.99 -5.49
#